data_AF-A0A925D9C8-F1
#
_entry.id   AF-A0A925D9C8-F1
#
_cell.length_a   1.000
_cell.length_b   1.000
_cell.length_c   1.000
_cell.angle_alpha   90.00
_cell.angle_beta   90.00
_cell.angle_gamma   90.00
#
_symmetry.space_group_name_H-M   'P 1'
#
loop_
_entity.id
_entity.type
_entity.pdbx_description
1 polymer ?
#
loop_
_entity_poly.entity_id
_entity_poly.type
_entity_poly.pdbx_seq_one_letter_code
_entity_poly.pdbx_strand_id
1 'polypeptide(L)'
;MLAGVAEKCLSAEPLKSSLQPGEKITTIFEPLNVTGEHAGEPYCLVCENGRAPVAMLFARDLDEPLMKLLVKIDAATAERQKESMGSFVV
;
A
#
# COMPACT_ATOMS: atom_id res chain seq x y z
N MET A 1 -48.75 -22.78 -10.15
CA MET A 1 -48.86 -21.33 -10.43
C MET A 1 -48.84 -20.65 -9.07
N LEU A 2 -47.89 -19.81 -8.66
CA LEU A 2 -47.06 -18.85 -9.39
C LEU A 2 -45.69 -18.62 -8.72
N ALA A 3 -44.71 -18.32 -9.59
CA ALA A 3 -43.61 -17.36 -9.47
C ALA A 3 -42.58 -17.50 -8.34
N GLY A 4 -41.46 -18.16 -8.67
CA GLY A 4 -40.17 -17.90 -8.02
C GLY A 4 -39.68 -16.50 -8.39
N VAL A 5 -39.25 -15.74 -7.37
CA VAL A 5 -38.65 -14.42 -7.52
C VAL A 5 -37.22 -14.64 -8.02
N ALA A 6 -36.92 -14.18 -9.24
CA ALA A 6 -35.56 -14.18 -9.76
C ALA A 6 -34.79 -13.04 -9.09
N GLU A 7 -33.98 -13.38 -8.07
CA GLU A 7 -32.97 -12.47 -7.55
C GLU A 7 -31.91 -12.20 -8.62
N LYS A 8 -31.90 -10.96 -9.08
CA LYS A 8 -30.89 -10.46 -10.02
C LYS A 8 -29.59 -10.27 -9.23
N CYS A 9 -28.63 -11.17 -9.45
CA CYS A 9 -27.27 -11.01 -8.97
C CYS A 9 -26.68 -9.74 -9.61
N LEU A 10 -26.69 -8.63 -8.88
CA LEU A 10 -25.93 -7.44 -9.22
C LEU A 10 -24.46 -7.85 -9.12
N SER A 11 -23.84 -8.16 -10.26
CA SER A 11 -22.39 -8.35 -10.32
C SER A 11 -21.75 -7.03 -9.89
N ALA A 12 -21.27 -6.99 -8.65
CA ALA A 12 -20.42 -5.90 -8.18
C ALA A 12 -19.26 -5.76 -9.17
N GLU A 13 -18.89 -4.52 -9.51
CA GLU A 13 -17.67 -4.31 -10.28
C GLU A 13 -16.50 -5.01 -9.57
N PRO A 14 -15.58 -5.67 -10.30
CA PRO A 14 -14.43 -6.32 -9.69
C PRO A 14 -13.71 -5.32 -8.78
N LEU A 15 -13.43 -5.73 -7.54
CA LEU A 15 -12.75 -4.90 -6.57
C LEU A 15 -11.40 -4.46 -7.16
N LYS A 16 -11.26 -3.17 -7.45
CA LYS A 16 -10.00 -2.58 -7.89
C LYS A 16 -9.16 -2.30 -6.65
N SER A 17 -8.05 -3.03 -6.53
CA SER A 17 -7.09 -2.82 -5.46
C SER A 17 -6.21 -1.62 -5.81
N SER A 18 -6.24 -0.59 -4.95
CA SER A 18 -5.33 0.56 -4.97
C SER A 18 -5.16 1.24 -6.34
N LEU A 19 -4.09 2.01 -6.49
CA LEU A 19 -3.67 2.63 -7.75
C LEU A 19 -3.24 1.58 -8.77
N GLN A 20 -3.67 1.76 -10.00
CA GLN A 20 -3.29 0.92 -11.13
C GLN A 20 -1.92 1.33 -11.69
N PRO A 21 -1.18 0.43 -12.37
CA PRO A 21 0.08 0.78 -13.01
C PRO A 21 -0.07 2.00 -13.94
N GLY A 22 0.75 3.03 -13.71
CA GLY A 22 0.73 4.28 -14.46
C GLY A 22 -0.21 5.35 -13.93
N GLU A 23 -1.10 5.02 -12.99
CA GLU A 23 -1.89 6.03 -12.27
C GLU A 23 -1.00 6.83 -11.32
N LYS A 24 -1.36 8.10 -11.11
CA LYS A 24 -0.62 9.03 -10.27
C LYS A 24 -1.36 9.24 -8.96
N ILE A 25 -0.62 9.38 -7.88
CA ILE A 25 -1.13 9.91 -6.62
C ILE A 25 -1.46 11.39 -6.84
N THR A 26 -2.73 11.75 -6.76
CA THR A 26 -3.22 13.13 -6.96
C THR A 26 -3.61 13.82 -5.65
N THR A 27 -3.63 13.07 -4.55
CA THR A 27 -4.02 13.54 -3.23
C THR A 27 -2.86 13.46 -2.26
N ILE A 28 -2.89 14.33 -1.25
CA ILE A 28 -1.96 14.26 -0.12
C ILE A 28 -2.18 12.93 0.61
N PHE A 29 -1.08 12.30 1.02
CA PHE A 29 -1.09 11.05 1.77
C PHE A 29 -0.21 11.22 3.01
N GLU A 30 -0.81 11.60 4.13
CA GLU A 30 -0.14 11.92 5.40
C GLU A 30 -0.63 10.98 6.53
N PRO A 31 -0.24 9.68 6.52
CA PRO A 31 -0.52 8.80 7.64
C PRO A 31 0.27 9.25 8.88
N LEU A 32 -0.24 8.90 10.06
CA LEU A 32 0.53 9.01 11.30
C LEU A 32 1.67 7.99 11.28
N ASN A 33 2.90 8.46 11.25
CA ASN A 33 4.05 7.56 11.22
C ASN A 33 4.36 7.07 12.64
N VAL A 34 4.53 5.75 12.79
CA VAL A 34 4.80 5.11 14.09
C VAL A 34 6.29 4.90 14.36
N THR A 35 7.10 4.91 13.31
CA THR A 35 8.56 4.72 13.34
C THR A 35 9.22 5.66 12.33
N GLY A 36 10.56 5.69 12.31
CA GLY A 36 11.34 6.54 11.40
C GLY A 36 11.53 7.97 11.90
N GLU A 37 12.01 8.86 11.01
CA GLU A 37 12.33 10.25 11.35
C GLU A 37 11.10 11.07 11.76
N HIS A 38 9.94 10.77 11.18
CA HIS A 38 8.67 11.46 11.43
C HIS A 38 7.77 10.74 12.44
N ALA A 39 8.34 9.93 13.35
CA ALA A 39 7.55 9.17 14.31
C ALA A 39 6.74 10.08 15.25
N GLY A 40 5.43 9.81 15.35
CA GLY A 40 4.50 10.55 16.20
C GLY A 40 3.78 11.70 15.50
N GLU A 41 4.01 11.93 14.19
CA GLU A 41 3.32 12.97 13.42
C GLU A 41 2.78 12.48 12.06
N PRO A 42 1.71 13.12 11.54
CA PRO A 42 1.28 12.93 10.16
C PRO A 42 2.33 13.48 9.19
N TYR A 43 2.83 12.65 8.28
CA TYR A 43 3.83 13.09 7.30
C TYR A 43 3.76 12.29 6.00
N CYS A 44 3.99 12.97 4.87
CA CYS A 44 3.85 12.40 3.53
C CYS A 44 5.15 11.72 3.04
N LEU A 45 5.32 10.43 3.36
CA LEU A 45 6.46 9.64 2.86
C LEU A 45 6.48 9.49 1.34
N VAL A 46 5.33 9.53 0.67
CA VAL A 46 5.26 9.58 -0.80
C VAL A 46 5.92 10.85 -1.34
N CYS A 47 5.67 11.98 -0.69
CA CYS A 47 6.19 13.29 -1.09
C CYS A 47 7.71 13.36 -0.87
N GLU A 48 8.18 12.85 0.27
CA GLU A 48 9.60 12.76 0.62
C GLU A 48 10.39 11.91 -0.38
N ASN A 49 9.87 10.74 -0.74
CA ASN A 49 10.54 9.83 -1.68
C ASN A 49 10.46 10.32 -3.15
N GLY A 50 9.52 11.21 -3.47
CA GLY A 50 9.41 11.85 -4.78
C GLY A 50 9.27 10.85 -5.94
N ARG A 51 10.31 10.75 -6.78
CA ARG A 51 10.34 9.84 -7.96
C ARG A 51 11.09 8.53 -7.70
N ALA A 52 11.57 8.32 -6.48
CA ALA A 52 12.27 7.11 -6.11
C ALA A 52 11.35 5.88 -6.28
N PRO A 53 11.89 4.74 -6.74
CA PRO A 53 11.16 3.47 -6.74
C PRO A 53 10.93 2.98 -5.31
N VAL A 54 9.68 3.03 -4.84
CA VAL A 54 9.33 2.66 -3.46
C VAL A 54 8.25 1.58 -3.43
N ALA A 55 8.46 0.56 -2.59
CA ALA A 55 7.44 -0.40 -2.23
C ALA A 55 6.60 0.16 -1.06
N MET A 56 5.36 0.56 -1.36
CA MET A 56 4.39 1.00 -0.37
C MET A 56 3.41 -0.14 -0.07
N LEU A 57 3.32 -0.56 1.18
CA LEU A 57 2.44 -1.64 1.62
C LEU A 57 1.34 -1.09 2.51
N PHE A 58 0.12 -1.58 2.31
CA PHE A 58 -1.00 -1.36 3.23
C PHE A 58 -1.30 -2.65 3.97
N ALA A 59 -1.18 -2.63 5.29
CA ALA A 59 -1.45 -3.78 6.14
C ALA A 59 -2.43 -3.41 7.26
N ARG A 60 -3.44 -4.24 7.47
CA ARG A 60 -4.40 -4.03 8.57
C ARG A 60 -3.89 -4.58 9.89
N ASP A 61 -3.28 -5.74 9.83
CA ASP A 61 -2.89 -6.54 10.98
C ASP A 61 -1.41 -6.90 10.88
N LEU A 62 -0.72 -6.96 12.01
CA LEU A 62 0.65 -7.42 12.10
C LEU A 62 0.67 -8.90 12.44
N ASP A 63 1.04 -9.73 11.47
CA ASP A 63 1.16 -11.18 11.63
C ASP A 63 2.52 -11.70 11.16
N GLU A 64 2.84 -12.95 11.50
CA GLU A 64 4.14 -13.55 11.17
C GLU A 64 4.42 -13.61 9.65
N PRO A 65 3.45 -13.99 8.78
CA PRO A 65 3.64 -13.92 7.34
C PRO A 65 4.01 -12.52 6.83
N LEU A 66 3.32 -11.48 7.30
CA LEU A 66 3.63 -10.10 6.94
C LEU A 66 5.03 -9.71 7.41
N MET A 67 5.39 -10.01 8.67
CA MET A 67 6.72 -9.69 9.18
C MET A 67 7.83 -10.35 8.36
N LYS A 68 7.64 -11.60 7.92
CA LYS A 68 8.59 -12.29 7.01
C LYS A 68 8.68 -11.63 5.64
N LEU A 69 7.58 -11.09 5.13
CA LEU A 69 7.57 -10.35 3.88
C LEU A 69 8.33 -9.02 4.02
N LEU A 70 8.07 -8.26 5.09
CA LEU A 70 8.73 -6.97 5.35
C LEU A 70 10.25 -7.13 5.42
N VAL A 71 10.76 -8.13 6.15
CA VAL A 71 12.21 -8.43 6.22
C VAL A 71 12.81 -8.65 4.83
N LYS A 72 12.11 -9.35 3.92
CA LYS A 72 12.61 -9.61 2.57
C LYS A 72 12.58 -8.35 1.69
N ILE A 73 11.54 -7.53 1.83
CA ILE A 73 11.43 -6.26 1.11
C ILE A 73 12.53 -5.31 1.55
N ASP A 74 12.75 -5.15 2.85
CA ASP A 74 13.79 -4.28 3.40
C ASP A 74 15.19 -4.73 2.98
N ALA A 75 15.45 -6.05 2.96
CA ALA A 75 16.71 -6.57 2.43
C ALA A 75 16.88 -6.23 0.94
N ALA A 76 15.83 -6.40 0.13
CA ALA A 76 15.88 -6.13 -1.30
C ALA A 76 16.08 -4.63 -1.61
N THR A 77 15.48 -3.72 -0.83
CA THR A 77 15.66 -2.27 -1.00
C THR A 77 17.03 -1.82 -0.49
N ALA A 78 17.52 -2.41 0.60
CA ALA A 78 18.86 -2.13 1.14
C ALA A 78 19.98 -2.52 0.16
N GLU A 79 19.85 -3.63 -0.57
CA GLU A 79 20.80 -4.02 -1.62
C GLU A 79 20.80 -3.07 -2.84
N ARG A 80 19.73 -2.28 -2.98
CA ARG A 80 19.45 -1.41 -4.14
C ARG A 80 19.49 0.08 -3.80
N GLN A 81 20.19 0.45 -2.73
CA GLN A 81 20.38 1.85 -2.34
C GLN A 81 20.96 2.71 -3.47
N LYS A 82 21.79 2.14 -4.35
CA LYS A 82 22.32 2.87 -5.53
C LYS A 82 21.23 3.31 -6.50
N GLU A 83 20.10 2.61 -6.53
CA GLU A 83 18.91 2.95 -7.32
C GLU A 83 17.94 3.86 -6.53
N SER A 84 18.33 4.29 -5.32
CA SER A 84 17.46 5.02 -4.38
C SER A 84 16.16 4.27 -4.07
N MET A 85 16.19 2.93 -4.08
CA MET A 85 15.01 2.14 -3.73
C MET A 85 14.69 2.23 -2.24
N GLY A 86 13.41 2.29 -1.91
CA GLY A 86 12.92 2.33 -0.55
C GLY A 86 11.68 1.46 -0.32
N SER A 87 11.29 1.33 0.94
CA SER A 87 10.07 0.63 1.37
C SER A 87 9.48 1.31 2.59
N PHE A 88 8.15 1.31 2.68
CA PHE A 88 7.44 1.63 3.92
C PHE A 88 6.09 0.92 3.96
N VAL A 89 5.59 0.71 5.18
CA VAL A 89 4.30 0.07 5.45
C VAL A 89 3.42 1.02 6.24
N VAL A 90 2.14 1.04 5.89
CA VAL A 90 1.07 1.79 6.56
C VAL A 90 0.03 0.82 7.10
#